data_AF-A0A131Y7G4-F1
#
_entry.id   AF-A0A131Y7G4-F1
#
_cell.length_a   1.000
_cell.length_b   1.000
_cell.length_c   1.000
_cell.angle_alpha   90.00
_cell.angle_beta   90.00
_cell.angle_gamma   90.00
#
_symmetry.space_group_name_H-M   'P 1'
#
loop_
_entity.id
_entity.type
_entity.pdbx_description
1 polymer ?
#
loop_
_entity_poly.entity_id
_entity_poly.type
_entity_poly.pdbx_seq_one_letter_code
_entity_poly.pdbx_strand_id
1 'polypeptide(L)'
;MALSSLFCVSLVIAGAFAGSIQEANMYMDAVLRDHLPNNVRSLNLDPVGIPAFNVKVESTGFTNRDLKAEFRSGTMYGLSSALRRRGDCGVPGWQGANVTTGCYVSLDGLRITFEGSAKGYDMSGSKKDFSMDLVVEKTHAFVEATSWSGRPAVLKTLTVTGVNFRINM
;
A
#
# COMPACT_ATOMS: atom_id res chain seq x y z
N MET A 1 -13.60 47.75 -29.05
CA MET A 1 -14.38 46.65 -28.40
C MET A 1 -13.66 45.31 -28.60
N ALA A 2 -12.40 45.19 -28.15
CA ALA A 2 -11.61 43.95 -28.30
C ALA A 2 -10.89 43.52 -27.01
N LEU A 3 -10.78 44.42 -26.02
CA LEU A 3 -10.14 44.13 -24.73
C LEU A 3 -11.04 43.35 -23.76
N SER A 4 -12.36 43.48 -23.87
CA SER A 4 -13.32 42.74 -23.02
C SER A 4 -13.35 41.24 -23.34
N SER A 5 -13.15 40.88 -24.61
CA SER A 5 -13.17 39.49 -25.08
C SER A 5 -11.94 38.69 -24.65
N LEU A 6 -10.78 39.34 -24.54
CA LEU A 6 -9.54 38.71 -24.09
C LEU A 6 -9.56 38.38 -22.59
N PHE A 7 -10.17 39.24 -21.77
CA PHE A 7 -10.26 39.04 -20.32
C PHE A 7 -11.17 37.85 -19.94
N CYS A 8 -12.27 37.66 -20.68
CA CYS A 8 -13.16 36.53 -20.47
C CYS A 8 -12.51 35.19 -20.85
N VAL A 9 -11.67 35.14 -21.88
CA VAL A 9 -10.98 33.89 -22.29
C VAL A 9 -9.95 33.46 -21.23
N SER A 10 -9.22 34.40 -20.61
CA SER A 10 -8.29 34.08 -19.51
C SER A 10 -8.98 33.58 -18.23
N LEU A 11 -10.20 34.08 -17.93
CA LEU A 11 -10.97 33.64 -16.76
C LEU A 11 -11.66 32.28 -16.96
N VAL A 12 -12.04 31.94 -18.21
CA VAL A 12 -12.61 30.61 -18.52
C VAL A 12 -11.56 29.50 -18.42
N ILE A 13 -10.29 29.79 -18.74
CA ILE A 13 -9.21 28.81 -18.58
C ILE A 13 -8.97 28.48 -17.10
N ALA A 14 -9.17 29.43 -16.19
CA ALA A 14 -9.04 29.19 -14.74
C ALA A 14 -10.16 28.32 -14.14
N GLY A 15 -11.28 28.12 -14.84
CA GLY A 15 -12.42 27.32 -14.37
C GLY A 15 -12.34 25.83 -14.70
N ALA A 16 -11.31 25.38 -15.44
CA ALA A 16 -11.19 24.01 -15.94
C ALA A 16 -10.14 23.16 -15.21
N PHE A 17 -9.36 23.73 -14.29
CA PHE A 17 -8.25 23.01 -13.68
C PHE A 17 -8.75 22.05 -12.60
N ALA A 18 -8.80 20.77 -12.97
CA ALA A 18 -8.44 19.74 -12.01
C ALA A 18 -7.09 20.17 -11.36
N GLY A 19 -6.99 20.06 -10.03
CA GLY A 19 -5.91 20.68 -9.25
C GLY A 19 -4.48 20.39 -9.71
N SER A 20 -3.51 21.06 -9.12
CA SER A 20 -2.09 20.89 -9.44
C SER A 20 -1.50 19.60 -8.84
N ILE A 21 -0.36 19.16 -9.38
CA ILE A 21 0.46 18.07 -8.79
C ILE A 21 0.81 18.39 -7.34
N GLN A 22 1.13 19.65 -7.04
CA GLN A 22 1.51 20.09 -5.70
C GLN A 22 0.35 19.94 -4.71
N GLU A 23 -0.88 20.27 -5.11
CA GLU A 23 -2.07 20.07 -4.28
C GLU A 23 -2.36 18.59 -4.04
N ALA A 24 -2.22 17.75 -5.08
CA ALA A 24 -2.36 16.29 -4.93
C ALA A 24 -1.33 15.70 -3.96
N ASN A 25 -0.08 16.14 -4.06
CA ASN A 25 1.00 15.76 -3.16
C ASN A 25 0.70 16.16 -1.72
N MET A 26 0.32 17.42 -1.48
CA MET A 26 0.00 17.92 -0.14
C MET A 26 -1.20 17.16 0.45
N TYR A 27 -2.23 16.90 -0.36
CA TYR A 27 -3.37 16.10 0.06
C TYR A 27 -2.95 14.70 0.51
N MET A 28 -2.19 13.97 -0.33
CA MET A 28 -1.75 12.62 -0.01
C MET A 28 -0.82 12.59 1.20
N ASP A 29 0.08 13.57 1.33
CA ASP A 29 0.98 13.69 2.48
C ASP A 29 0.19 13.96 3.77
N ALA A 30 -0.84 14.80 3.74
CA ALA A 30 -1.74 15.02 4.88
C ALA A 30 -2.55 13.77 5.24
N VAL A 31 -3.07 13.04 4.24
CA VAL A 31 -3.76 11.76 4.48
C VAL A 31 -2.84 10.77 5.19
N LEU A 32 -1.61 10.58 4.70
CA LEU A 32 -0.67 9.60 5.24
C LEU A 32 -0.08 10.00 6.59
N ARG A 33 0.16 11.30 6.81
CA ARG A 33 0.81 11.80 8.03
C ARG A 33 -0.18 12.14 9.14
N ASP A 34 -1.30 12.76 8.82
CA ASP A 34 -2.15 13.40 9.81
C ASP A 34 -3.42 12.59 10.09
N HIS A 35 -3.95 11.89 9.09
CA HIS A 35 -5.21 11.16 9.20
C HIS A 35 -5.02 9.64 9.38
N LEU A 36 -4.14 9.03 8.59
CA LEU A 36 -3.94 7.59 8.60
C LEU A 36 -3.48 7.05 9.96
N PRO A 37 -2.51 7.65 10.68
CA PRO A 37 -2.02 7.07 11.94
C PRO A 37 -3.11 6.99 13.01
N ASN A 38 -3.98 8.01 13.08
CA ASN A 38 -5.08 8.05 14.03
C ASN A 38 -6.13 6.98 13.71
N ASN A 39 -6.49 6.82 12.43
CA ASN A 39 -7.42 5.77 12.00
C ASN A 39 -6.86 4.36 12.29
N VAL A 40 -5.60 4.11 11.93
CA VAL A 40 -4.92 2.84 12.18
C VAL A 40 -4.91 2.50 13.67
N ARG A 41 -4.58 3.45 14.54
CA ARG A 41 -4.59 3.24 16.00
C ARG A 41 -5.99 3.02 16.55
N SER A 42 -6.98 3.80 16.10
CA SER A 42 -8.37 3.67 16.56
C SER A 42 -8.98 2.30 16.24
N LEU A 43 -8.51 1.67 15.16
CA LEU A 43 -8.95 0.35 14.71
C LEU A 43 -8.06 -0.79 15.22
N ASN A 44 -7.04 -0.50 16.05
CA ASN A 44 -6.04 -1.47 16.51
C ASN A 44 -5.38 -2.23 15.34
N LEU A 45 -5.02 -1.51 14.27
CA LEU A 45 -4.37 -2.06 13.08
C LEU A 45 -2.85 -1.91 13.10
N ASP A 46 -2.25 -1.46 14.20
CA ASP A 46 -0.79 -1.40 14.35
C ASP A 46 -0.41 -1.68 15.81
N PRO A 47 -0.03 -2.93 16.15
CA PRO A 47 0.09 -4.07 15.24
C PRO A 47 -1.23 -4.65 14.75
N VAL A 48 -1.24 -5.26 13.56
CA VAL A 48 -2.36 -6.07 13.03
C VAL A 48 -1.97 -7.53 12.91
N GLY A 49 -2.88 -8.42 13.33
CA GLY A 49 -2.69 -9.87 13.19
C GLY A 49 -2.86 -10.33 11.75
N ILE A 50 -1.95 -11.19 11.29
CA ILE A 50 -2.06 -11.89 10.00
C ILE A 50 -2.59 -13.31 10.27
N PRO A 51 -3.65 -13.75 9.58
CA PRO A 51 -4.20 -15.08 9.72
C PRO A 51 -3.19 -16.18 9.41
N ALA A 52 -3.36 -17.34 10.06
CA ALA A 52 -2.58 -18.54 9.78
C ALA A 52 -2.75 -18.98 8.33
N PHE A 53 -1.66 -19.48 7.72
CA PHE A 53 -1.68 -20.03 6.37
C PHE A 53 -0.68 -21.17 6.22
N ASN A 54 -0.91 -22.03 5.24
CA ASN A 54 -0.06 -23.17 4.95
C ASN A 54 0.51 -23.05 3.55
N VAL A 55 1.81 -23.34 3.43
CA VAL A 55 2.50 -23.40 2.15
C VAL A 55 2.98 -24.83 1.93
N LYS A 56 2.64 -25.39 0.77
CA LYS A 56 3.16 -26.67 0.30
C LYS A 56 4.01 -26.40 -0.94
N VAL A 57 5.27 -26.81 -0.90
CA VAL A 57 6.12 -26.87 -2.08
C VAL A 57 6.22 -28.34 -2.46
N GLU A 58 5.72 -28.67 -3.64
CA GLU A 58 5.71 -30.04 -4.13
C GLU A 58 7.12 -30.51 -4.48
N SER A 59 7.37 -31.80 -4.30
CA SER A 59 8.63 -32.40 -4.72
C SER A 59 8.85 -32.24 -6.22
N THR A 60 10.08 -31.90 -6.60
CA THR A 60 10.51 -31.77 -8.00
C THR A 60 11.04 -33.09 -8.59
N GLY A 61 11.07 -34.18 -7.83
CA GLY A 61 11.52 -35.48 -8.33
C GLY A 61 11.59 -36.59 -7.27
N PHE A 62 11.96 -37.79 -7.69
CA PHE A 62 12.00 -38.99 -6.82
C PHE A 62 12.94 -38.86 -5.61
N THR A 63 13.92 -37.96 -5.66
CA THR A 63 14.92 -37.78 -4.61
C THR A 63 14.56 -36.72 -3.56
N ASN A 64 13.42 -36.02 -3.70
CA ASN A 64 12.99 -35.00 -2.75
C ASN A 64 11.57 -35.27 -2.21
N ARG A 65 11.22 -34.73 -1.05
CA ARG A 65 9.88 -34.82 -0.44
C ARG A 65 9.17 -33.48 -0.53
N ASP A 66 7.84 -33.51 -0.41
CA ASP A 66 7.04 -32.30 -0.28
C ASP A 66 7.46 -31.53 0.98
N LEU A 67 7.82 -30.26 0.81
CA LEU A 67 8.04 -29.34 1.93
C LEU A 67 6.69 -28.75 2.34
N LYS A 68 6.34 -28.89 3.61
CA LYS A 68 5.12 -28.32 4.19
C LYS A 68 5.53 -27.34 5.28
N ALA A 69 5.14 -26.08 5.12
CA ALA A 69 5.33 -25.03 6.10
C ALA A 69 3.96 -24.55 6.60
N GLU A 70 3.82 -24.49 7.92
CA GLU A 70 2.66 -24.00 8.64
C GLU A 70 3.04 -22.67 9.30
N PHE A 71 2.37 -21.57 8.93
CA PHE A 71 2.50 -20.27 9.56
C PHE A 71 1.33 -20.10 10.53
N ARG A 72 1.60 -20.10 11.83
CA ARG A 72 0.57 -20.20 12.88
C ARG A 72 0.07 -18.83 13.32
N SER A 73 0.99 -17.88 13.49
CA SER A 73 0.68 -16.52 13.93
C SER A 73 1.59 -15.55 13.21
N GLY A 74 1.00 -14.50 12.65
CA GLY A 74 1.73 -13.38 12.08
C GLY A 74 1.30 -12.08 12.70
N THR A 75 2.23 -11.14 12.82
CA THR A 75 1.95 -9.78 13.28
C THR A 75 2.65 -8.78 12.39
N MET A 76 1.91 -7.83 11.84
CA MET A 76 2.45 -6.73 11.04
C MET A 76 2.45 -5.43 11.82
N TYR A 77 3.54 -4.68 11.66
CA TYR A 77 3.80 -3.42 12.34
C TYR A 77 4.11 -2.32 11.33
N GLY A 78 3.87 -1.07 11.75
CA GLY A 78 4.32 0.13 11.04
C GLY A 78 3.28 0.73 10.09
N LEU A 79 2.05 0.21 10.05
CA LEU A 79 0.97 0.81 9.24
C LEU A 79 0.71 2.27 9.59
N SER A 80 0.95 2.67 10.84
CA SER A 80 0.77 4.05 11.31
C SER A 80 1.98 4.98 11.08
N SER A 81 3.13 4.45 10.64
CA SER A 81 4.39 5.22 10.66
C SER A 81 5.29 5.06 9.44
N ALA A 82 5.27 3.89 8.79
CA ALA A 82 6.15 3.55 7.67
C ALA A 82 5.63 4.09 6.32
N LEU A 83 4.32 4.21 6.15
CA LEU A 83 3.72 4.57 4.87
C LEU A 83 4.02 6.02 4.47
N ARG A 84 4.54 6.20 3.26
CA ARG A 84 4.92 7.52 2.71
C ARG A 84 4.63 7.59 1.22
N ARG A 85 4.29 8.77 0.73
CA ARG A 85 4.16 9.00 -0.71
C ARG A 85 5.50 8.72 -1.42
N ARG A 86 5.44 8.06 -2.57
CA ARG A 86 6.58 7.75 -3.43
C ARG A 86 6.55 8.62 -4.68
N GLY A 87 7.40 9.65 -4.69
CA GLY A 87 7.45 10.60 -5.80
C GLY A 87 6.14 11.38 -5.94
N ASP A 88 5.99 12.10 -7.05
CA ASP A 88 4.81 12.93 -7.27
C ASP A 88 3.56 12.10 -7.60
N CYS A 89 2.42 12.57 -7.11
CA CYS A 89 1.12 12.11 -7.55
C CYS A 89 0.90 12.48 -9.03
N GLY A 90 0.08 11.69 -9.70
CA GLY A 90 -0.41 12.00 -11.04
C GLY A 90 -1.22 13.28 -11.03
N VAL A 91 -1.14 14.02 -12.13
CA VAL A 91 -1.94 15.24 -12.35
C VAL A 91 -3.42 14.92 -12.12
N PRO A 92 -4.09 15.62 -11.18
CA PRO A 92 -5.53 15.50 -11.02
C PRO A 92 -6.24 15.67 -12.36
N GLY A 93 -7.18 14.77 -12.65
CA GLY A 93 -7.91 14.75 -13.90
C GLY A 93 -9.39 14.52 -13.69
N TRP A 94 -10.20 15.08 -14.59
CA TRP A 94 -11.64 14.81 -14.60
C TRP A 94 -11.90 13.38 -15.08
N GLN A 95 -12.64 12.63 -14.28
CA GLN A 95 -13.18 11.32 -14.62
C GLN A 95 -14.69 11.37 -14.45
N GLY A 96 -15.39 11.66 -15.54
CA GLY A 96 -16.78 12.09 -15.49
C GLY A 96 -16.88 13.46 -14.81
N ALA A 97 -17.73 13.56 -13.77
CA ALA A 97 -17.87 14.79 -13.00
C ALA A 97 -17.13 14.77 -11.64
N ASN A 98 -16.26 13.78 -11.45
CA ASN A 98 -15.32 13.74 -10.34
C ASN A 98 -13.91 14.17 -10.79
N VAL A 99 -13.16 14.77 -9.87
CA VAL A 99 -11.71 14.96 -10.01
C VAL A 99 -11.01 13.79 -9.31
N THR A 100 -10.11 13.11 -10.02
CA THR A 100 -9.37 11.95 -9.52
C THR A 100 -7.87 12.18 -9.65
N THR A 101 -7.10 11.78 -8.64
CA THR A 101 -5.64 11.73 -8.69
C THR A 101 -5.14 10.38 -8.16
N GLY A 102 -4.08 9.87 -8.78
CA GLY A 102 -3.43 8.62 -8.39
C GLY A 102 -2.04 8.90 -7.84
N CYS A 103 -1.67 8.25 -6.74
CA CYS A 103 -0.36 8.37 -6.12
C CYS A 103 0.22 6.98 -5.84
N TYR A 104 1.54 6.85 -5.96
CA TYR A 104 2.24 5.71 -5.40
C TYR A 104 2.58 5.98 -3.93
N VAL A 105 2.32 4.99 -3.08
CA VAL A 105 2.67 5.01 -1.65
C VAL A 105 3.68 3.90 -1.41
N SER A 106 4.82 4.24 -0.83
CA SER A 106 5.80 3.28 -0.37
C SER A 106 5.26 2.51 0.83
N LEU A 107 5.38 1.18 0.74
CA LEU A 107 5.11 0.24 1.84
C LEU A 107 6.42 -0.15 2.55
N ASP A 108 7.54 0.46 2.17
CA ASP A 108 8.86 0.14 2.69
C ASP A 108 8.95 0.43 4.20
N GLY A 109 9.59 -0.48 4.94
CA GLY A 109 9.77 -0.37 6.38
C GLY A 109 8.62 -0.95 7.20
N LEU A 110 7.53 -1.43 6.59
CA LEU A 110 6.61 -2.33 7.28
C LEU A 110 7.36 -3.57 7.75
N ARG A 111 7.08 -4.00 8.98
CA ARG A 111 7.70 -5.17 9.59
C ARG A 111 6.68 -6.24 9.83
N ILE A 112 7.04 -7.50 9.62
CA ILE A 112 6.17 -8.63 9.84
C ILE A 112 6.94 -9.70 10.60
N THR A 113 6.44 -10.08 11.76
CA THR A 113 6.93 -11.25 12.49
C THR A 113 6.02 -12.42 12.25
N PHE A 114 6.58 -13.61 12.03
CA PHE A 114 5.84 -14.85 11.89
C PHE A 114 6.43 -15.95 12.75
N GLU A 115 5.55 -16.74 13.35
CA GLU A 115 5.90 -18.01 13.97
C GLU A 115 5.26 -19.16 13.19
N GLY A 116 6.04 -20.20 13.00
CA GLY A 116 5.60 -21.32 12.19
C GLY A 116 6.44 -22.56 12.38
N SER A 117 6.20 -23.53 11.52
CA SER A 117 6.93 -24.77 11.52
C SER A 117 6.99 -25.41 10.15
N ALA A 118 8.13 -26.00 9.82
CA ALA A 118 8.35 -26.68 8.56
C ALA A 118 8.63 -28.17 8.77
N LYS A 119 8.23 -28.99 7.79
CA LYS A 119 8.51 -30.42 7.71
C LYS A 119 8.78 -30.80 6.27
N GLY A 120 9.62 -31.83 6.06
CA GLY A 120 9.93 -32.36 4.73
C GLY A 120 11.23 -31.82 4.13
N TYR A 121 11.96 -30.97 4.87
CA TYR A 121 13.32 -30.54 4.49
C TYR A 121 14.38 -31.62 4.80
N ASP A 122 14.04 -32.66 5.58
CA ASP A 122 14.92 -33.78 5.88
C ASP A 122 14.26 -35.14 5.60
N MET A 123 15.10 -36.17 5.39
CA MET A 123 14.63 -37.55 5.20
C MET A 123 13.99 -38.15 6.46
N SER A 124 14.26 -37.58 7.64
CA SER A 124 13.69 -38.03 8.92
C SER A 124 12.23 -37.61 9.08
N GLY A 125 11.76 -36.61 8.32
CA GLY A 125 10.40 -36.08 8.43
C GLY A 125 10.17 -35.32 9.74
N SER A 126 11.24 -34.76 10.32
CA SER A 126 11.14 -34.00 11.56
C SER A 126 10.45 -32.66 11.30
N LYS A 127 9.69 -32.20 12.31
CA LYS A 127 9.05 -30.89 12.32
C LYS A 127 9.98 -29.94 13.07
N LYS A 128 10.31 -28.79 12.48
CA LYS A 128 11.06 -27.73 13.15
C LYS A 128 10.23 -26.47 13.20
N ASP A 129 10.13 -25.90 14.39
CA ASP A 129 9.57 -24.58 14.56
C ASP A 129 10.58 -23.51 14.11
N PHE A 130 10.06 -22.40 13.60
CA PHE A 130 10.84 -21.26 13.17
C PHE A 130 10.14 -19.96 13.58
N SER A 131 10.93 -18.91 13.74
CA SER A 131 10.47 -17.53 13.85
C SER A 131 11.15 -16.71 12.77
N MET A 132 10.39 -15.87 12.06
CA MET A 132 10.88 -15.04 10.96
C MET A 132 10.54 -13.58 11.25
N ASP A 133 11.52 -12.70 11.05
CA ASP A 133 11.34 -11.25 10.96
C ASP A 133 11.53 -10.79 9.51
N LEU A 134 10.49 -10.21 8.94
CA LEU A 134 10.43 -9.76 7.55
C LEU A 134 10.29 -8.24 7.52
N VAL A 135 11.11 -7.59 6.71
CA VAL A 135 10.98 -6.16 6.41
C VAL A 135 10.53 -6.00 4.97
N VAL A 136 9.45 -5.26 4.74
CA VAL A 136 8.98 -4.91 3.40
C VAL A 136 9.95 -3.89 2.79
N GLU A 137 10.41 -4.17 1.58
CA GLU A 137 11.30 -3.28 0.83
C GLU A 137 10.88 -3.19 -0.63
N LYS A 138 11.24 -2.09 -1.31
CA LYS A 138 10.99 -1.88 -2.75
C LYS A 138 9.55 -2.22 -3.17
N THR A 139 8.58 -1.87 -2.32
CA THR A 139 7.18 -2.23 -2.49
C THR A 139 6.30 -0.99 -2.44
N HIS A 140 5.33 -0.92 -3.35
CA HIS A 140 4.47 0.25 -3.50
C HIS A 140 3.01 -0.16 -3.68
N ALA A 141 2.14 0.61 -3.05
CA ALA A 141 0.72 0.61 -3.33
C ALA A 141 0.38 1.74 -4.31
N PHE A 142 -0.53 1.48 -5.23
CA PHE A 142 -1.18 2.53 -6.02
C PHE A 142 -2.49 2.91 -5.34
N VAL A 143 -2.67 4.20 -5.10
CA VAL A 143 -3.84 4.77 -4.42
C VAL A 143 -4.47 5.81 -5.32
N GLU A 144 -5.76 5.67 -5.60
CA GLU A 144 -6.55 6.71 -6.25
C GLU A 144 -7.50 7.36 -5.24
N ALA A 145 -7.44 8.68 -5.17
CA ALA A 145 -8.41 9.49 -4.46
C ALA A 145 -9.29 10.23 -5.47
N THR A 146 -10.59 10.28 -5.20
CA THR A 146 -11.56 10.93 -6.06
C THR A 146 -12.48 11.83 -5.26
N SER A 147 -12.86 12.97 -5.82
CA SER A 147 -13.83 13.86 -5.20
C SER A 147 -14.80 14.47 -6.21
N TRP A 148 -15.99 14.78 -5.73
CA TRP A 148 -16.93 15.67 -6.39
C TRP A 148 -16.70 17.11 -5.93
N SER A 149 -16.99 18.10 -6.77
CA SER A 149 -16.86 19.52 -6.41
C SER A 149 -17.51 19.85 -5.05
N GLY A 150 -16.72 20.40 -4.12
CA GLY A 150 -17.17 20.77 -2.78
C GLY A 150 -17.37 19.61 -1.79
N ARG A 151 -17.00 18.38 -2.14
CA ARG A 151 -17.03 17.23 -1.22
C ARG A 151 -15.61 16.81 -0.78
N PRO A 152 -15.48 16.15 0.38
CA PRO A 152 -14.23 15.50 0.75
C PRO A 152 -13.86 14.41 -0.26
N ALA A 153 -12.57 14.29 -0.56
CA ALA A 153 -12.07 13.19 -1.39
C ALA A 153 -12.21 11.85 -0.66
N VAL A 154 -12.53 10.80 -1.41
CA VAL A 154 -12.68 9.43 -0.95
C VAL A 154 -11.73 8.50 -1.69
N LEU A 155 -11.40 7.38 -1.06
CA LEU A 155 -10.63 6.31 -1.70
C LEU A 155 -11.45 5.72 -2.84
N LYS A 156 -10.87 5.71 -4.04
CA LYS A 156 -11.45 5.08 -5.23
C LYS A 156 -10.86 3.69 -5.45
N THR A 157 -9.53 3.62 -5.48
CA THR A 157 -8.77 2.41 -5.75
C THR A 157 -7.59 2.30 -4.81
N LEU A 158 -7.36 1.10 -4.28
CA LEU A 158 -6.13 0.72 -3.59
C LEU A 158 -5.65 -0.58 -4.22
N THR A 159 -4.42 -0.59 -4.74
CA THR A 159 -3.86 -1.78 -5.39
C THR A 159 -2.43 -2.02 -4.93
N VAL A 160 -2.15 -3.28 -4.57
CA VAL A 160 -0.81 -3.78 -4.28
C VAL A 160 -0.56 -4.95 -5.22
N THR A 161 0.39 -4.81 -6.15
CA THR A 161 0.64 -5.81 -7.20
C THR A 161 1.67 -6.87 -6.82
N GLY A 162 2.46 -6.61 -5.78
CA GLY A 162 3.45 -7.54 -5.24
C GLY A 162 4.08 -6.95 -3.99
N VAL A 163 4.66 -7.81 -3.15
CA VAL A 163 5.36 -7.40 -1.94
C VAL A 163 6.71 -8.11 -1.92
N ASN A 164 7.79 -7.33 -1.82
CA ASN A 164 9.12 -7.87 -1.65
C ASN A 164 9.51 -7.76 -0.18
N PHE A 165 10.11 -8.83 0.33
CA PHE A 165 10.53 -8.93 1.72
C PHE A 165 12.03 -9.17 1.78
N ARG A 166 12.68 -8.51 2.74
CA ARG A 166 13.99 -8.91 3.24
C ARG A 166 13.79 -9.68 4.54
N ILE A 167 14.38 -10.86 4.62
CA ILE A 167 14.42 -11.65 5.85
C ILE A 167 15.57 -11.12 6.70
N ASN A 168 15.28 -10.70 7.92
CA ASN A 168 16.31 -10.49 8.93
C ASN A 168 16.50 -11.82 9.67
N MET A 169 17.70 -12.39 9.58
CA MET A 169 18.12 -13.56 10.34
C MET A 169 18.96 -13.13 11.54
#